data_AF-A0A957PNK9-F1
#
_entry.id   AF-A0A957PNK9-F1
#
_cell.length_a   1.000
_cell.length_b   1.000
_cell.length_c   1.000
_cell.angle_alpha   90.00
_cell.angle_beta   90.00
_cell.angle_gamma   90.00
#
_symmetry.space_group_name_H-M   'P 1'
#
loop_
_entity.id
_entity.type
_entity.pdbx_description
1 polymer ?
#
loop_
_entity_poly.entity_id
_entity_poly.type
_entity_poly.pdbx_seq_one_letter_code
_entity_poly.pdbx_strand_id
1 'polypeptide(L)' 'IEAATRPDDLTLIADPAGPARILNTIYRGGSYLYEVQLPSGNVVRCEGPHTVRHAAGEAVRIELTPGHGLAHFVRPL' A
#
# COMPACT_ATOMS: atom_id res chain seq x y z
N ILE A 1 1.01 -18.45 -6.87
CA ILE A 1 0.66 -18.25 -5.44
C ILE A 1 -0.05 -16.91 -5.34
N GLU A 2 -1.10 -16.82 -4.53
CA GLU A 2 -1.76 -15.55 -4.20
C GLU A 2 -1.52 -15.29 -2.71
N ALA A 3 -1.31 -14.02 -2.36
CA ALA A 3 -1.09 -13.59 -0.98
C ALA A 3 -2.02 -12.42 -0.68
N ALA A 4 -2.59 -12.42 0.52
CA ALA A 4 -3.33 -11.29 1.06
C ALA A 4 -2.52 -10.70 2.21
N THR A 5 -2.52 -9.38 2.31
CA THR A 5 -1.77 -8.64 3.32
C THR A 5 -2.67 -7.53 3.86
N ARG A 6 -2.45 -7.12 5.10
CA ARG A 6 -3.14 -5.98 5.67
C ARG A 6 -2.51 -4.67 5.17
N PRO A 7 -3.23 -3.54 5.18
CA PRO A 7 -2.66 -2.28 4.72
C PRO A 7 -1.45 -1.79 5.51
N ASP A 8 -1.37 -2.11 6.79
CA ASP A 8 -0.27 -1.80 7.71
C ASP A 8 0.94 -2.73 7.56
N ASP A 9 0.80 -3.85 6.84
CA ASP A 9 1.94 -4.69 6.47
C ASP A 9 2.78 -4.09 5.34
N LEU A 10 2.30 -3.02 4.70
CA LEU A 10 2.94 -2.39 3.56
C LEU A 10 3.58 -1.07 3.96
N THR A 11 4.78 -0.82 3.45
CA THR A 11 5.40 0.51 3.48
C THR A 11 5.29 1.15 2.11
N LEU A 12 4.83 2.41 2.09
CA LEU A 12 4.83 3.27 0.92
C LEU A 12 6.06 4.17 0.95
N ILE A 13 6.83 4.14 -0.13
CA ILE A 13 8.05 4.94 -0.30
C ILE A 13 7.86 5.84 -1.52
N ALA A 14 7.97 7.16 -1.33
CA ALA A 14 7.98 8.10 -2.44
C ALA A 14 9.17 7.81 -3.36
N ASP A 15 8.89 7.59 -4.64
CA ASP A 15 9.91 7.26 -5.63
C ASP A 15 9.44 7.80 -6.99
N PRO A 16 10.00 8.92 -7.48
CA PRO A 16 9.63 9.50 -8.78
C PRO A 16 9.80 8.54 -9.96
N ALA A 17 10.71 7.56 -9.85
CA ALA A 17 10.91 6.49 -10.82
C ALA A 17 10.16 5.19 -10.44
N GLY A 18 9.43 5.22 -9.33
CA GLY A 18 8.68 4.11 -8.78
C GLY A 18 7.62 3.62 -9.78
N PRO A 19 7.38 2.31 -9.86
CA PRO A 19 6.52 1.76 -10.90
C PRO A 19 5.04 1.74 -10.48
N ALA A 20 4.71 2.04 -9.22
CA ALA A 20 3.35 2.10 -8.70
C ALA A 20 2.83 3.55 -8.67
N ARG A 21 1.50 3.71 -8.61
CA ARG A 21 0.83 5.03 -8.59
C ARG A 21 -0.22 5.08 -7.50
N ILE A 22 -0.23 6.18 -6.73
CA ILE A 22 -1.32 6.45 -5.79
C ILE A 22 -2.55 6.86 -6.59
N LEU A 23 -3.64 6.12 -6.46
CA LEU A 23 -4.93 6.46 -7.06
C LEU A 23 -5.74 7.39 -6.15
N ASN A 24 -5.69 7.15 -4.83
CA ASN A 24 -6.47 7.90 -3.85
C ASN A 24 -5.73 8.05 -2.52
N THR A 25 -6.04 9.13 -1.80
CA THR A 25 -5.48 9.44 -0.48
C THR A 25 -6.62 9.79 0.46
N ILE A 26 -6.82 8.97 1.50
CA ILE A 26 -7.90 9.12 2.45
C ILE A 26 -7.31 9.45 3.82
N TYR A 27 -7.59 10.64 4.33
CA TYR A 27 -7.24 11.00 5.71
C TYR A 27 -8.22 10.37 6.69
N ARG A 28 -7.73 9.69 7.73
CA ARG A 28 -8.53 9.03 8.76
C ARG A 28 -8.23 9.53 10.18
N GLY A 29 -7.72 10.76 10.32
CA GLY A 29 -7.30 11.32 11.60
C GLY A 29 -5.88 10.88 11.97
N GLY A 30 -5.74 9.73 12.62
CA GLY A 30 -4.44 9.23 13.08
C GLY A 30 -3.52 8.70 11.97
N SER A 31 -4.08 8.39 10.80
CA SER A 31 -3.36 7.80 9.66
C SER A 31 -3.94 8.25 8.32
N TYR A 32 -3.18 7.98 7.27
CA TYR A 32 -3.67 7.97 5.89
C TYR A 32 -3.89 6.54 5.42
N LEU A 33 -4.89 6.36 4.56
CA LEU A 33 -5.05 5.16 3.74
C LEU A 33 -4.84 5.54 2.28
N TYR A 34 -3.91 4.86 1.64
CA TYR A 34 -3.57 5.05 0.24
C TYR A 34 -4.09 3.89 -0.58
N GLU A 35 -4.81 4.17 -1.66
CA GLU A 35 -5.13 3.17 -2.68
C GLU A 35 -4.06 3.28 -3.77
N VAL A 36 -3.30 2.21 -3.99
CA VAL A 36 -2.12 2.22 -4.85
C VAL A 36 -2.27 1.15 -5.92
N GLN A 37 -2.13 1.55 -7.18
CA GLN A 37 -2.05 0.63 -8.31
C GLN A 37 -0.62 0.13 -8.48
N LEU A 38 -0.44 -1.18 -8.43
CA LEU A 38 0.81 -1.86 -8.71
C LEU A 38 1.02 -2.04 -10.22
N PRO A 39 2.26 -2.34 -10.67
CA PRO A 39 2.54 -2.59 -12.09
C PRO A 39 1.77 -3.77 -12.69
N SER A 40 1.33 -4.70 -11.84
CA SER A 40 0.47 -5.82 -12.25
C SER A 40 -0.98 -5.40 -12.56
N GLY A 41 -1.35 -4.15 -12.29
CA GLY A 41 -2.72 -3.64 -12.37
C GLY A 41 -3.54 -3.85 -11.08
N ASN A 42 -3.06 -4.69 -10.15
CA ASN A 42 -3.71 -4.88 -8.85
C ASN A 42 -3.70 -3.60 -8.03
N VAL A 43 -4.81 -3.34 -7.34
CA VAL A 43 -4.90 -2.24 -6.37
C VAL A 43 -4.72 -2.79 -4.97
N VAL A 44 -3.75 -2.24 -4.24
CA VAL A 44 -3.53 -2.51 -2.82
C VAL A 44 -3.89 -1.29 -2.00
N ARG A 45 -4.15 -1.51 -0.71
CA ARG A 45 -4.30 -0.44 0.27
C ARG A 45 -3.07 -0.43 1.15
N CYS A 46 -2.51 0.74 1.41
CA CYS A 46 -1.35 0.94 2.28
C CYS A 46 -1.71 1.97 3.35
N GLU A 47 -1.40 1.67 4.60
CA GLU A 47 -1.58 2.60 5.72
C GLU A 47 -0.26 3.32 6.04
N GLY A 48 -0.32 4.62 6.31
CA GLY A 48 0.84 5.42 6.71
C GLY A 48 0.48 6.46 7.77
N PRO A 49 1.48 7.02 8.48
CA PRO A 49 1.24 7.98 9.54
C PRO A 49 0.64 9.29 9.00
N HIS A 50 -0.21 9.96 9.79
CA HIS A 50 -0.80 11.26 9.41
C HIS A 50 0.23 12.39 9.24
N THR A 51 1.46 12.22 9.74
CA THR A 51 2.53 13.21 9.65
C THR A 51 3.20 13.24 8.28
N VAL A 52 2.97 12.22 7.44
CA VAL A 52 3.53 12.12 6.10
C VAL A 52 2.39 11.96 5.11
N ARG A 53 2.18 12.97 4.28
CA ARG A 53 1.11 12.98 3.27
C ARG A 53 1.70 12.76 1.88
N HIS A 54 1.21 11.74 1.19
CA HIS A 54 1.40 11.55 -0.24
C HIS A 54 0.15 11.97 -1.01
N ALA A 55 0.31 12.37 -2.28
CA ALA A 55 -0.81 12.82 -3.10
C ALA A 55 -1.23 11.76 -4.13
N ALA A 56 -2.50 11.79 -4.54
CA ALA A 56 -2.93 11.03 -5.73
C ALA A 56 -2.12 11.46 -6.95
N GLY A 57 -1.76 10.49 -7.80
CA GLY A 57 -0.87 10.64 -8.95
C GLY A 57 0.62 10.46 -8.64
N GLU A 58 1.03 10.49 -7.38
CA GLU A 58 2.43 10.32 -6.99
C GLU A 58 2.96 8.92 -7.36
N ALA A 59 4.18 8.91 -7.89
CA ALA A 59 4.93 7.69 -8.18
C ALA A 59 5.57 7.16 -6.89
N VAL A 60 5.40 5.87 -6.63
CA VAL A 60 5.82 5.25 -5.38
C VAL A 60 6.36 3.84 -5.61
N ARG A 61 7.05 3.33 -4.60
CA ARG A 61 7.34 1.91 -4.40
C ARG A 61 6.55 1.40 -3.20
N ILE A 62 6.08 0.17 -3.29
CA ILE A 62 5.43 -0.55 -2.19
C ILE A 62 6.34 -1.70 -1.77
N GLU A 63 6.61 -1.80 -0.47
CA GLU A 63 7.39 -2.87 0.12
C GLU A 63 6.54 -3.62 1.16
N LEU A 64 6.70 -4.94 1.22
CA LEU A 64 6.05 -5.79 2.21
C LEU A 64 6.93 -5.85 3.46
N THR A 65 6.50 -5.14 4.49
CA THR A 65 7.25 -4.92 5.75
C THR A 65 6.34 -5.17 6.96
N PRO A 66 5.82 -6.41 7.14
CA PRO A 66 4.82 -6.71 8.17
C PRO A 66 5.35 -6.57 9.61
N GLY A 67 6.67 -6.63 9.81
CA GLY A 67 7.25 -6.68 11.17
C GLY A 67 6.85 -7.93 11.98
N HIS A 68 6.04 -8.82 11.39
CA HIS A 68 5.54 -10.08 11.94
C HIS A 68 5.39 -11.13 10.83
N GLY A 69 5.10 -12.38 11.21
CA GLY A 69 4.77 -13.42 10.23
C GLY A 69 3.50 -13.06 9.45
N LEU A 70 3.51 -13.32 8.14
CA LEU A 70 2.33 -13.10 7.31
C LEU A 70 1.27 -14.15 7.62
N ALA A 71 0.03 -13.71 7.76
CA ALA A 71 -1.10 -14.63 7.78
C ALA A 71 -1.36 -15.14 6.36
N HIS A 72 -1.35 -16.45 6.18
CA HIS A 72 -1.64 -17.08 4.88
C HIS A 72 -3.13 -17.39 4.77
N PHE A 73 -3.78 -16.82 3.76
CA PHE A 73 -5.17 -17.09 3.45
C PHE A 73 -5.24 -17.78 2.09
N VAL A 74 -5.76 -19.00 2.07
CA VAL A 74 -6.11 -19.70 0.83
C VAL A 74 -7.47 -19.21 0.34
N ARG A 75 -7.56 -18.80 -0.93
CA ARG A 75 -8.83 -18.44 -1.55
C ARG A 75 -9.69 -19.71 -1.66
N PRO A 76 -10.91 -19.76 -1.08
CA PRO A 76 -11.82 -20.87 -1.32
C PRO A 76 -12.16 -20.93 -2.81
N LEU A 77 -12.23 -22.15 -3.36
CA LEU A 77 -12.67 -22.42 -4.73
C LEU A 77 -14.12 -22.02 -4.94
#